data_AF-A0A7V9JWP4-F1
#
_entry.id   AF-A0A7V9JWP4-F1
#
_cell.length_a   1.000
_cell.length_b   1.000
_cell.length_c   1.000
_cell.angle_alpha   90.00
_cell.angle_beta   90.00
_cell.angle_gamma   90.00
#
_symmetry.space_group_name_H-M   'P 1'
#
loop_
_entity.id
_entity.type
_entity.pdbx_description
1 polymer ?
#
loop_
_entity_poly.entity_id
_entity_poly.type
_entity_poly.pdbx_seq_one_letter_code
_entity_poly.pdbx_strand_id
1 'polypeptide(L)'
;MELTDAPTLFGLRLEMTPTQVKSIFGKDLKLKIKREGSFFQNFIEKKPPHFLFGVRALYLRFFDAKLYQIEIFYEPENKRRSLEEFLSQLSAELNLPPNLWNTKYGTSELHCADFSLVADNVLNPRVELTDETIRARFEAAQKKQKQSND
;
A
#
# COMPACT_ATOMS: atom_id res chain seq x y z
N MET A 1 3.84 -21.25 -4.16
CA MET A 1 4.71 -20.84 -3.02
C MET A 1 4.07 -19.58 -2.48
N GLU A 2 3.88 -19.50 -1.17
CA GLU A 2 3.23 -18.35 -0.52
C GLU A 2 4.21 -17.75 0.48
N LEU A 3 4.11 -16.44 0.70
CA LEU A 3 4.88 -15.77 1.74
C LEU A 3 4.20 -15.98 3.08
N THR A 4 5.00 -16.22 4.11
CA THR A 4 4.50 -16.35 5.49
C THR A 4 4.16 -14.99 6.10
N ASP A 5 4.92 -13.95 5.74
CA ASP A 5 4.76 -12.60 6.29
C ASP A 5 4.60 -11.56 5.18
N ALA A 6 3.79 -10.54 5.46
CA ALA A 6 3.65 -9.39 4.57
C ALA A 6 4.96 -8.59 4.49
N PRO A 7 5.37 -8.13 3.29
CA PRO A 7 6.56 -7.29 3.16
C PRO A 7 6.36 -5.94 3.85
N THR A 8 7.48 -5.27 4.14
CA THR A 8 7.49 -3.91 4.67
C THR A 8 7.70 -2.91 3.54
N LEU A 9 6.89 -1.85 3.47
CA LEU A 9 7.03 -0.77 2.48
C LEU A 9 7.53 0.51 3.15
N PHE A 10 8.77 0.92 2.92
CA PHE A 10 9.37 2.11 3.54
C PHE A 10 9.25 2.15 5.07
N GLY A 11 9.45 0.99 5.72
CA GLY A 11 9.29 0.83 7.16
C GLY A 11 7.85 0.62 7.62
N LEU A 12 6.84 0.79 6.75
CA LEU A 12 5.44 0.52 7.06
C LEU A 12 5.11 -0.96 6.99
N ARG A 13 4.37 -1.43 7.99
CA ARG A 13 3.82 -2.78 8.04
C ARG A 13 2.33 -2.74 8.27
N LEU A 14 1.63 -3.74 7.76
CA LEU A 14 0.24 -3.99 8.12
C LEU A 14 0.10 -4.10 9.66
N GLU A 15 -1.11 -3.82 10.14
CA GLU A 15 -1.48 -3.77 11.55
C GLU A 15 -0.78 -2.70 12.42
N MET A 16 0.05 -1.83 11.84
CA MET A 16 0.58 -0.69 12.58
C MET A 16 -0.53 0.24 13.05
N THR A 17 -0.41 0.71 14.28
CA THR A 17 -1.27 1.77 14.82
C THR A 17 -0.92 3.13 14.21
N PRO A 18 -1.84 4.11 14.20
CA PRO A 18 -1.52 5.48 13.78
C PRO A 18 -0.30 6.07 14.49
N THR A 19 -0.07 5.73 15.76
CA THR A 19 1.10 6.18 16.53
C THR A 19 2.40 5.55 16.00
N GLN A 20 2.39 4.26 15.68
CA GLN A 20 3.55 3.59 15.06
C GLN A 20 3.84 4.16 13.68
N VAL A 21 2.81 4.39 12.85
CA VAL A 21 3.00 5.05 11.54
C VAL A 21 3.60 6.44 11.71
N LYS A 22 3.11 7.25 12.65
CA LYS A 22 3.70 8.57 12.97
C LYS A 22 5.17 8.48 13.37
N SER A 23 5.58 7.44 14.09
CA SER A 23 6.97 7.28 14.52
C SER A 23 7.93 7.06 13.36
N ILE A 24 7.47 6.46 12.25
CA ILE A 24 8.25 6.26 11.02
C ILE A 24 8.44 7.60 10.31
N PHE A 25 7.37 8.38 10.16
CA PHE A 25 7.40 9.64 9.41
C PHE A 25 7.83 10.86 10.23
N GLY A 26 7.91 10.75 11.56
CA GLY A 26 8.24 11.86 12.44
C GLY A 26 7.33 13.07 12.21
N LYS A 27 7.94 14.23 11.90
CA LYS A 27 7.24 15.51 11.65
C LYS A 27 6.82 15.67 10.19
N ASP A 28 7.21 14.77 9.30
CA ASP A 28 7.03 14.94 7.86
C ASP A 28 5.58 14.71 7.42
N LEU A 29 4.84 13.85 8.14
CA LEU A 29 3.42 13.59 7.90
C LEU A 29 2.54 14.04 9.07
N LYS A 30 1.54 14.88 8.77
CA LYS A 30 0.51 15.32 9.73
C LYS A 30 -0.64 14.31 9.80
N LEU A 31 -0.36 13.07 10.20
CA LEU A 31 -1.37 12.02 10.33
C LEU A 31 -2.38 12.39 11.45
N LYS A 32 -3.64 12.65 11.12
CA LYS A 32 -4.70 13.01 12.10
C LYS A 32 -5.65 11.86 12.45
N ILE A 33 -5.40 10.65 11.92
CA ILE A 33 -6.24 9.48 12.13
C ILE A 33 -6.07 8.96 13.55
N LYS A 34 -7.20 8.68 14.21
CA LYS A 34 -7.24 8.11 15.58
C LYS A 34 -7.64 6.64 15.59
N ARG A 35 -8.67 6.25 14.83
CA ARG A 35 -9.22 4.88 14.84
C ARG A 35 -9.54 4.36 13.45
N GLU A 36 -10.40 5.05 12.71
CA GLU A 36 -10.78 4.66 11.34
C GLU A 36 -10.60 5.85 10.40
N GLY A 37 -10.35 5.55 9.13
CA GLY A 37 -10.26 6.56 8.08
C GLY A 37 -9.08 6.34 7.14
N SER A 38 -8.93 7.25 6.18
CA SER A 38 -7.84 7.24 5.22
C SER A 38 -6.99 8.49 5.30
N PHE A 39 -5.70 8.32 5.00
CA PHE A 39 -4.73 9.39 4.94
C PHE A 39 -4.12 9.40 3.54
N PHE A 40 -4.11 10.57 2.92
CA PHE A 40 -3.49 10.79 1.63
C PHE A 40 -2.43 11.88 1.76
N GLN A 41 -1.24 11.62 1.25
CA GLN A 41 -0.21 12.62 1.05
C GLN A 41 0.25 12.59 -0.40
N ASN A 42 0.10 13.72 -1.07
CA ASN A 42 0.68 13.97 -2.38
C ASN A 42 1.99 14.75 -2.23
N PHE A 43 3.01 14.39 -3.01
CA PHE A 43 4.33 15.00 -3.02
C PHE A 43 4.65 15.77 -4.33
N ILE A 44 3.68 15.93 -5.24
CA ILE A 44 3.87 16.68 -6.50
C ILE A 44 4.37 18.11 -6.26
N GLU A 45 3.79 18.82 -5.30
CA GLU A 45 4.16 20.22 -4.98
C GLU A 45 5.20 20.33 -3.87
N LYS A 46 5.48 19.22 -3.17
CA LYS A 46 6.36 19.20 -2.01
C LYS A 46 7.22 17.95 -2.06
N LYS A 47 8.54 18.15 -2.19
CA LYS A 47 9.52 17.06 -2.25
C LYS A 47 9.25 16.03 -1.12
N PRO A 48 9.18 14.72 -1.46
CA PRO A 48 9.00 13.70 -0.44
C PRO A 48 10.21 13.69 0.52
N PRO A 49 10.03 13.22 1.76
CA PRO A 49 11.14 12.91 2.65
C PRO A 49 12.17 12.01 1.96
N HIS A 50 13.44 12.09 2.34
CA HIS A 50 14.52 11.37 1.66
C HIS A 50 14.27 9.86 1.58
N PHE A 51 13.73 9.26 2.65
CA PHE A 51 13.42 7.82 2.65
C PHE A 51 12.25 7.44 1.74
N LEU A 52 11.45 8.40 1.25
CA LEU A 52 10.39 8.21 0.25
C LEU A 52 10.84 8.72 -1.14
N PHE A 53 12.13 8.68 -1.44
CA PHE A 53 12.63 9.10 -2.75
C PHE A 53 11.95 8.29 -3.87
N GLY A 54 11.51 8.99 -4.92
CA GLY A 54 10.77 8.39 -6.04
C GLY A 54 9.28 8.17 -5.78
N VAL A 55 8.76 8.44 -4.57
CA VAL A 55 7.32 8.37 -4.26
C VAL A 55 6.65 9.70 -4.59
N ARG A 56 5.62 9.62 -5.44
CA ARG A 56 4.74 10.73 -5.83
C ARG A 56 3.59 10.93 -4.86
N ALA A 57 3.00 9.85 -4.36
CA ALA A 57 1.93 9.91 -3.38
C ALA A 57 1.87 8.65 -2.52
N LEU A 58 1.30 8.81 -1.32
CA LEU A 58 1.07 7.75 -0.34
C LEU A 58 -0.38 7.79 0.12
N TYR A 59 -1.04 6.64 0.11
CA TYR A 59 -2.38 6.45 0.64
C TYR A 59 -2.38 5.34 1.69
N LEU A 60 -2.92 5.63 2.87
CA LEU A 60 -2.96 4.72 4.01
C LEU A 60 -4.40 4.59 4.47
N ARG A 61 -4.88 3.37 4.72
CA ARG A 61 -6.22 3.14 5.29
C ARG A 61 -6.14 2.43 6.62
N PHE A 62 -6.93 2.93 7.57
CA PHE A 62 -7.01 2.41 8.93
C PHE A 62 -8.43 1.95 9.24
N PHE A 63 -8.52 0.83 9.92
CA PHE A 63 -9.76 0.31 10.50
C PHE A 63 -9.46 -0.24 11.89
N ASP A 64 -10.32 0.05 12.88
CA ASP A 64 -10.11 -0.32 14.28
C ASP A 64 -8.71 -0.03 14.83
N ALA A 65 -8.18 1.16 14.51
CA ALA A 65 -6.85 1.65 14.85
C ALA A 65 -5.68 0.83 14.27
N LYS A 66 -5.92 0.05 13.21
CA LYS A 66 -4.93 -0.76 12.51
C LYS A 66 -4.81 -0.35 11.04
N LEU A 67 -3.57 -0.15 10.59
CA LEU A 67 -3.24 0.06 9.18
C LEU A 67 -3.50 -1.24 8.41
N TYR A 68 -4.44 -1.22 7.48
CA TYR A 68 -4.80 -2.42 6.71
C TYR A 68 -4.52 -2.29 5.21
N GLN A 69 -4.27 -1.08 4.73
CA GLN A 69 -3.91 -0.87 3.33
C GLN A 69 -2.84 0.21 3.23
N ILE A 70 -1.77 -0.12 2.51
CA ILE A 70 -0.68 0.79 2.14
C ILE A 70 -0.65 0.83 0.62
N GLU A 71 -0.79 2.03 0.06
CA GLU A 71 -0.79 2.23 -1.38
C GLU A 71 0.17 3.35 -1.73
N ILE A 72 1.12 3.04 -2.60
CA ILE A 72 2.25 3.89 -2.97
C ILE A 72 2.20 4.13 -4.47
N PHE A 73 2.19 5.40 -4.84
CA PHE A 73 2.30 5.85 -6.22
C PHE A 73 3.71 6.38 -6.41
N TYR A 74 4.44 5.81 -7.35
CA TYR A 74 5.77 6.26 -7.71
C TYR A 74 5.69 7.38 -8.74
N GLU A 75 6.73 8.20 -8.82
CA GLU A 75 6.85 9.14 -9.93
C GLU A 75 6.90 8.37 -11.25
N PRO A 76 6.23 8.88 -12.30
CA PRO A 76 6.42 8.33 -13.62
C PRO A 76 7.85 8.63 -14.04
N GLU A 77 8.75 7.66 -13.90
CA GLU A 77 10.07 7.79 -14.53
C GLU A 77 9.85 8.03 -16.01
N ASN A 78 10.55 9.03 -16.56
CA ASN A 78 10.42 9.54 -17.93
C ASN A 78 10.10 8.41 -18.92
N LYS A 79 8.80 8.21 -19.15
CA LYS A 79 8.15 7.35 -20.15
C LYS A 79 8.93 6.06 -20.48
N ARG A 80 8.46 4.93 -19.93
CA ARG A 80 8.72 3.51 -20.32
C ARG A 80 9.59 2.73 -19.34
N ARG A 81 9.10 2.48 -18.13
CA ARG A 81 9.38 1.18 -17.51
C ARG A 81 8.29 0.21 -17.88
N SER A 82 8.65 -0.97 -18.35
CA SER A 82 7.67 -2.05 -18.53
C SER A 82 7.15 -2.50 -17.16
N LEU A 83 5.98 -3.14 -17.11
CA LEU A 83 5.50 -3.76 -15.87
C LEU A 83 6.53 -4.78 -15.33
N GLU A 84 7.18 -5.53 -16.23
CA GLU A 84 8.21 -6.51 -15.88
C GLU A 84 9.42 -5.87 -15.20
N GLU A 85 9.93 -4.75 -15.73
CA GLU A 85 11.05 -4.01 -15.12
C GLU A 85 10.67 -3.46 -13.75
N PHE A 86 9.46 -2.92 -13.63
CA PHE A 86 8.93 -2.43 -12.36
C PHE A 86 8.83 -3.55 -11.32
N LEU A 87 8.28 -4.71 -11.70
CA LEU A 87 8.18 -5.87 -10.83
C LEU A 87 9.54 -6.45 -10.47
N SER A 88 10.49 -6.46 -11.39
CA SER A 88 11.86 -6.92 -11.13
C SER A 88 12.52 -6.07 -10.04
N GLN A 89 12.44 -4.73 -10.17
CA GLN A 89 12.95 -3.83 -9.14
C GLN A 89 12.21 -4.00 -7.82
N LEU A 90 10.87 -3.99 -7.84
CA LEU A 90 10.07 -4.14 -6.64
C LEU A 90 10.35 -5.46 -5.92
N SER A 91 10.49 -6.55 -6.67
CA SER A 91 10.82 -7.87 -6.12
C SER A 91 12.21 -7.87 -5.49
N ALA A 92 13.19 -7.20 -6.08
CA ALA A 92 14.51 -7.06 -5.49
C ALA A 92 14.47 -6.23 -4.19
N GLU A 93 13.75 -5.11 -4.17
CA GLU A 93 13.60 -4.24 -2.99
C GLU A 93 12.90 -4.95 -1.83
N LEU A 94 11.89 -5.76 -2.13
CA LEU A 94 11.10 -6.49 -1.15
C LEU A 94 11.60 -7.91 -0.88
N ASN A 95 12.71 -8.31 -1.51
CA ASN A 95 13.27 -9.66 -1.45
C ASN A 95 12.23 -10.76 -1.76
N LEU A 96 11.43 -10.53 -2.81
CA LEU A 96 10.39 -11.44 -3.27
C LEU A 96 10.90 -12.32 -4.42
N PRO A 97 10.60 -13.64 -4.43
CA PRO A 97 10.84 -14.47 -5.59
C PRO A 97 10.04 -13.98 -6.82
N PRO A 98 10.67 -13.77 -7.99
CA PRO A 98 9.99 -13.23 -9.18
C PRO A 98 8.80 -14.07 -9.67
N ASN A 99 8.80 -15.37 -9.40
CA ASN A 99 7.77 -16.31 -9.82
C ASN A 99 6.51 -16.31 -8.93
N LEU A 100 6.44 -15.45 -7.90
CA LEU A 100 5.25 -15.31 -7.06
C LEU A 100 4.16 -14.45 -7.71
N TRP A 101 4.52 -13.60 -8.66
CA TRP A 101 3.59 -12.68 -9.29
C TRP A 101 2.70 -13.40 -10.30
N ASN A 102 1.39 -13.17 -10.20
CA ASN A 102 0.43 -13.55 -11.22
C ASN A 102 0.07 -12.32 -12.05
N THR A 103 0.60 -12.24 -13.27
CA THR A 103 0.37 -11.08 -14.17
C THR A 103 -0.85 -11.30 -15.04
N LYS A 104 -1.82 -10.39 -14.97
CA LYS A 104 -3.01 -10.37 -15.84
C LYS A 104 -3.43 -8.94 -16.17
N TYR A 105 -3.73 -8.67 -17.44
CA TYR A 105 -4.28 -7.38 -17.91
C TYR A 105 -3.47 -6.12 -17.50
N GLY A 106 -2.14 -6.22 -17.44
CA GLY A 106 -1.29 -5.06 -17.09
C GLY A 106 -1.18 -4.79 -15.58
N THR A 107 -1.70 -5.70 -14.76
CA THR A 107 -1.56 -5.74 -13.31
C THR A 107 -0.89 -7.04 -12.92
N SER A 108 -0.12 -7.04 -11.83
CA SER A 108 0.43 -8.25 -11.23
C SER A 108 0.07 -8.32 -9.76
N GLU A 109 -0.33 -9.50 -9.35
CA GLU A 109 -0.87 -9.71 -8.01
C GLU A 109 -0.20 -10.92 -7.35
N LEU A 110 0.01 -10.78 -6.06
CA LEU A 110 0.42 -11.82 -5.11
C LEU A 110 -0.73 -11.91 -4.11
N HIS A 111 -1.30 -13.10 -3.94
CA HIS A 111 -2.28 -13.37 -2.91
C HIS A 111 -1.67 -14.39 -1.94
N CYS A 112 -1.58 -14.01 -0.68
CA CYS A 112 -1.21 -14.88 0.44
C CYS A 112 -2.45 -15.06 1.34
N ALA A 113 -2.37 -15.97 2.31
CA ALA A 113 -3.52 -16.28 3.18
C ALA A 113 -4.15 -15.03 3.83
N ASP A 114 -3.32 -14.13 4.36
CA ASP A 114 -3.79 -13.00 5.17
C ASP A 114 -3.62 -11.63 4.48
N PHE A 115 -2.92 -11.57 3.35
CA PHE A 115 -2.64 -10.32 2.65
C PHE A 115 -2.52 -10.47 1.15
N SER A 116 -2.71 -9.37 0.43
CA SER A 116 -2.43 -9.26 -0.99
C SER A 116 -1.44 -8.14 -1.29
N LEU A 117 -0.64 -8.31 -2.34
CA LEU A 117 0.20 -7.27 -2.91
C LEU A 117 -0.14 -7.14 -4.40
N VAL A 118 -0.54 -5.95 -4.79
CA VAL A 118 -0.92 -5.62 -6.17
C VAL A 118 0.07 -4.59 -6.68
N ALA A 119 0.60 -4.82 -7.87
CA ALA A 119 1.46 -3.89 -8.57
C ALA A 119 0.96 -3.67 -10.00
N ASP A 120 0.81 -2.41 -10.40
CA ASP A 120 0.39 -2.04 -11.75
C ASP A 120 1.17 -0.82 -12.24
N ASN A 121 1.19 -0.64 -13.55
CA ASN A 121 1.85 0.49 -14.21
C ASN A 121 1.02 1.03 -15.38
N VAL A 122 -0.30 0.90 -15.30
CA VAL A 122 -1.21 1.25 -16.42
C VAL A 122 -1.31 2.77 -16.58
N LEU A 123 -1.45 3.50 -15.47
CA LEU A 123 -1.51 4.96 -15.46
C LEU A 123 -0.28 5.60 -14.82
N ASN A 124 0.19 5.03 -13.71
CA ASN A 124 1.47 5.33 -13.05
C ASN A 124 1.92 4.08 -12.29
N PRO A 125 3.22 3.90 -12.01
CA PRO A 125 3.66 2.77 -11.22
C PRO A 125 3.07 2.86 -9.81
N ARG A 126 2.42 1.78 -9.38
CA ARG A 126 1.68 1.70 -8.13
C ARG A 126 1.95 0.35 -7.46
N VAL A 127 2.04 0.38 -6.13
CA VAL A 127 2.01 -0.82 -5.28
C VAL A 127 0.94 -0.64 -4.21
N GLU A 128 0.10 -1.65 -4.04
CA GLU A 128 -0.89 -1.73 -2.97
C GLU A 128 -0.67 -3.01 -2.16
N LEU A 129 -0.39 -2.87 -0.87
CA LEU A 129 -0.33 -3.95 0.12
C LEU A 129 -1.57 -3.88 1.02
N THR A 130 -2.31 -4.97 1.13
CA THR A 130 -3.59 -5.02 1.83
C THR A 130 -3.66 -6.22 2.78
N ASP A 131 -4.08 -5.98 4.02
CA ASP A 131 -4.53 -7.02 4.97
C ASP A 131 -5.96 -7.44 4.59
N GLU A 132 -6.10 -8.66 4.12
CA GLU A 132 -7.35 -9.20 3.59
C GLU A 132 -8.38 -9.46 4.68
N THR A 133 -7.91 -9.84 5.87
CA THR A 133 -8.76 -10.11 7.02
C THR A 133 -9.40 -8.82 7.55
N ILE A 134 -8.60 -7.75 7.70
CA ILE A 134 -9.11 -6.46 8.15
C ILE A 134 -9.95 -5.79 7.05
N ARG A 135 -9.57 -5.91 5.77
CA ARG A 135 -10.38 -5.43 4.64
C ARG A 135 -11.77 -6.06 4.66
N ALA A 136 -11.88 -7.38 4.80
CA ALA A 136 -13.17 -8.07 4.86
C ALA A 136 -14.05 -7.58 6.04
N ARG A 137 -13.44 -7.34 7.21
CA ARG A 137 -14.15 -6.77 8.38
C ARG A 137 -14.66 -5.35 8.12
N PHE A 138 -13.83 -4.50 7.50
CA PHE A 138 -14.21 -3.14 7.13
C PHE A 138 -15.39 -3.15 6.15
N GLU A 139 -15.33 -3.97 5.10
CA GLU A 139 -16.41 -4.09 4.12
C GLU A 139 -17.71 -4.61 4.73
N ALA A 140 -17.63 -5.59 5.63
CA ALA A 140 -18.80 -6.09 6.35
C ALA A 140 -19.43 -5.00 7.25
N ALA A 141 -18.61 -4.19 7.93
CA ALA A 141 -19.10 -3.07 8.73
C ALA A 141 -19.78 -1.99 7.86
N GLN A 142 -19.21 -1.68 6.70
CA GLN A 142 -19.78 -0.74 5.72
C GLN A 142 -21.14 -1.21 5.19
N LYS A 143 -21.30 -2.50 4.89
CA LYS A 143 -22.58 -3.08 4.45
C LYS A 143 -23.67 -2.96 5.52
N LYS A 144 -23.33 -3.24 6.79
CA LYS A 144 -24.27 -3.11 7.91
C LYS A 144 -24.73 -1.67 8.14
N GLN A 145 -23.82 -0.70 8.00
CA GLN A 145 -24.16 0.72 8.14
C GLN A 145 -25.10 1.20 7.03
N LYS A 146 -24.87 0.78 5.79
CA LYS A 146 -25.78 1.10 4.66
C LYS A 146 -27.18 0.55 4.89
N GLN A 147 -27.28 -0.71 5.33
CA GLN A 147 -28.58 -1.35 5.62
C GLN A 147 -29.31 -0.79 6.85
N SER A 148 -28.64 -0.04 7.73
CA SER A 148 -29.27 0.59 8.90
C SER A 148 -29.81 1.99 8.60
N ASN A 149 -29.47 2.55 7.45
CA ASN A 149 -29.88 3.88 6.99
C ASN A 149 -30.95 3.82 5.88
N ASP A 150 -31.34 2.60 5.48
CA ASP A 150 -32.47 2.29 4.58
C ASP A 150 -33.68 1.81 5.41
#